data_AF-A0A7Y2A6A7-F1
#
_entry.id   AF-A0A7Y2A6A7-F1
#
_cell.length_a   1.000
_cell.length_b   1.000
_cell.length_c   1.000
_cell.angle_alpha   90.00
_cell.angle_beta   90.00
_cell.angle_gamma   90.00
#
_symmetry.space_group_name_H-M   'P 1'
#
loop_
_entity.id
_entity.type
_entity.pdbx_description
1 polymer ?
#
loop_
_entity_poly.entity_id
_entity_poly.type
_entity_poly.pdbx_seq_one_letter_code
_entity_poly.pdbx_strand_id
1 'polypeptide(L)'
;MRSPYWLAHAHQTHGTIMNLQGAPALAADSLQVAVGLMADCGDLSCWANSARGLARAELALGRPEHAAELLVEVIDALPVLPMQEIALPRTLDTTASTLAALGDLERAATVLGRAVEVPFEIETIRPRGTVHDEVRALAESGLGGPAFSAAMERGAALDDDEALALARAALAG
;
A
#
# COMPACT_ATOMS: atom_id res chain seq x y z
N MET A 1 -22.50 24.98 -8.48
CA MET A 1 -21.09 24.64 -8.78
C MET A 1 -20.74 23.37 -8.03
N ARG A 2 -20.32 22.30 -8.71
CA ARG A 2 -19.74 21.13 -8.02
C ARG A 2 -18.29 21.50 -7.72
N SER A 3 -17.91 21.54 -6.43
CA SER A 3 -16.52 21.76 -6.05
C SER A 3 -15.71 20.50 -6.40
N PRO A 4 -14.59 20.61 -7.15
CA PRO A 4 -13.69 19.48 -7.41
C PRO A 4 -13.29 18.74 -6.14
N TYR A 5 -13.13 19.48 -5.03
CA TYR A 5 -12.84 18.94 -3.70
C TYR A 5 -13.89 17.93 -3.21
N TRP A 6 -15.17 18.33 -3.18
CA TRP A 6 -16.24 17.44 -2.71
C TRP A 6 -16.42 16.22 -3.61
N LEU A 7 -16.23 16.41 -4.92
CA LEU A 7 -16.29 15.31 -5.87
C LEU A 7 -15.14 14.30 -5.63
N ALA A 8 -13.92 14.79 -5.37
CA ALA A 8 -12.77 13.96 -5.05
C ALA A 8 -13.04 13.05 -3.84
N HIS A 9 -13.54 13.62 -2.73
CA HIS A 9 -13.86 12.84 -1.53
C HIS A 9 -15.01 11.85 -1.74
N ALA A 10 -16.01 12.20 -2.55
CA ALA A 10 -17.09 11.28 -2.89
C ALA A 10 -16.55 10.05 -3.64
N HIS A 11 -15.68 10.27 -4.63
CA HIS A 11 -15.02 9.19 -5.37
C HIS A 11 -14.09 8.35 -4.48
N GLN A 12 -13.31 8.98 -3.60
CA GLN A 12 -12.45 8.29 -2.64
C GLN A 12 -13.28 7.39 -1.72
N THR A 13 -14.36 7.91 -1.16
CA THR A 13 -15.25 7.18 -0.24
C THR A 13 -15.91 6.01 -0.98
N HIS A 14 -16.47 6.27 -2.16
CA HIS A 14 -17.10 5.24 -2.98
C HIS A 14 -16.12 4.12 -3.30
N GLY A 15 -14.92 4.44 -3.80
CA GLY A 15 -13.94 3.43 -4.14
C GLY A 15 -13.38 2.67 -2.94
N THR A 16 -13.27 3.32 -1.78
CA THR A 16 -12.91 2.64 -0.53
C THR A 16 -13.97 1.60 -0.14
N ILE A 17 -15.25 1.96 -0.24
CA ILE A 17 -16.37 1.02 0.03
C ILE A 17 -16.35 -0.14 -0.97
N MET A 18 -16.15 0.13 -2.27
CA MET A 18 -16.09 -0.91 -3.29
C MET A 18 -14.94 -1.89 -3.04
N ASN A 19 -13.78 -1.41 -2.59
CA ASN A 19 -12.67 -2.26 -2.16
C ASN A 19 -13.06 -3.18 -1.00
N LEU A 20 -13.80 -2.66 -0.02
CA LEU A 20 -14.27 -3.45 1.13
C LEU A 20 -15.33 -4.49 0.74
N GLN A 21 -16.08 -4.23 -0.32
CA GLN A 21 -17.11 -5.13 -0.85
C GLN A 21 -16.57 -6.14 -1.86
N GLY A 22 -15.26 -6.16 -2.15
CA GLY A 22 -14.68 -7.05 -3.14
C GLY A 22 -15.10 -6.73 -4.57
N ALA A 23 -15.37 -5.46 -4.88
CA ALA A 23 -15.72 -4.96 -6.20
C ALA A 23 -14.57 -4.13 -6.80
N PRO A 24 -13.42 -4.75 -7.13
CA PRO A 24 -12.19 -4.02 -7.41
C PRO A 24 -12.25 -3.18 -8.68
N ALA A 25 -13.04 -3.57 -9.70
CA ALA A 25 -13.23 -2.75 -10.91
C ALA A 25 -13.89 -1.39 -10.59
N LEU A 26 -14.98 -1.41 -9.83
CA LEU A 26 -15.68 -0.18 -9.40
C LEU A 26 -14.82 0.65 -8.43
N ALA A 27 -14.02 -0.03 -7.61
CA ALA A 27 -13.05 0.63 -6.73
C ALA A 27 -12.00 1.37 -7.56
N ALA A 28 -11.39 0.71 -8.54
CA ALA A 28 -10.37 1.28 -9.41
C ALA A 28 -10.90 2.49 -10.18
N ASP A 29 -12.07 2.37 -10.83
CA ASP A 29 -12.70 3.47 -11.56
C ASP A 29 -12.91 4.71 -10.68
N SER A 30 -13.38 4.50 -9.45
CA SER A 30 -13.64 5.59 -8.51
C SER A 30 -12.35 6.19 -7.96
N LEU A 31 -11.39 5.35 -7.58
CA LEU A 31 -10.14 5.81 -6.96
C LEU A 31 -9.22 6.49 -7.98
N GLN A 32 -9.24 6.07 -9.25
CA GLN A 32 -8.54 6.75 -10.33
C GLN A 32 -8.99 8.21 -10.48
N VAL A 33 -10.31 8.45 -10.42
CA VAL A 33 -10.86 9.81 -10.43
C VAL A 33 -10.47 10.57 -9.16
N ALA A 34 -10.53 9.93 -8.00
CA ALA A 34 -10.14 10.55 -6.74
C ALA A 34 -8.66 10.96 -6.74
N VAL A 35 -7.75 10.10 -7.19
CA VAL A 35 -6.31 10.39 -7.28
C VAL A 35 -6.06 11.64 -8.12
N GLY A 36 -6.64 11.73 -9.32
CA GLY A 36 -6.47 12.91 -10.19
C GLY A 36 -7.00 14.19 -9.53
N LEU A 37 -8.23 14.16 -9.01
CA LEU A 37 -8.83 15.36 -8.41
C LEU A 37 -8.14 15.78 -7.11
N MET A 38 -7.66 14.84 -6.28
CA MET A 38 -6.95 15.16 -5.04
C MET A 38 -5.58 15.80 -5.32
N ALA A 39 -4.88 15.32 -6.36
CA ALA A 39 -3.64 15.95 -6.83
C ALA A 39 -3.90 17.40 -7.26
N ASP A 40 -4.95 17.65 -8.06
CA ASP A 40 -5.34 18.99 -8.50
C ASP A 40 -5.73 19.92 -7.33
N CYS A 41 -6.36 19.37 -6.28
CA CYS A 41 -6.77 20.13 -5.10
C CYS A 41 -5.62 20.33 -4.08
N GLY A 42 -4.48 19.66 -4.25
CA GLY A 42 -3.37 19.70 -3.30
C GLY A 42 -3.63 18.96 -1.98
N ASP A 43 -4.65 18.09 -1.91
CA ASP A 43 -4.90 17.27 -0.72
C ASP A 43 -4.02 16.01 -0.75
N LEU A 44 -2.75 16.19 -0.35
CA LEU A 44 -1.74 15.13 -0.40
C LEU A 44 -2.11 13.91 0.45
N SER A 45 -2.76 14.11 1.60
CA SER A 45 -3.20 13.02 2.49
C SER A 45 -4.21 12.13 1.79
N CYS A 46 -5.23 12.75 1.19
CA CYS A 46 -6.30 12.01 0.54
C CYS A 46 -5.87 11.47 -0.82
N TRP A 47 -4.97 12.16 -1.52
CA TRP A 47 -4.29 11.62 -2.70
C TRP A 47 -3.56 10.32 -2.35
N ALA A 48 -2.65 10.33 -1.37
CA ALA A 48 -1.86 9.15 -1.01
C ALA A 48 -2.74 7.99 -0.51
N ASN A 49 -3.79 8.31 0.24
CA ASN A 49 -4.76 7.31 0.67
C ASN A 49 -5.54 6.71 -0.52
N SER A 50 -5.93 7.54 -1.50
CA SER A 50 -6.61 7.07 -2.71
C SER A 50 -5.69 6.24 -3.60
N ALA A 51 -4.42 6.64 -3.74
CA ALA A 51 -3.41 5.92 -4.51
C ALA A 51 -3.13 4.52 -3.93
N ARG A 52 -2.95 4.39 -2.61
CA ARG A 52 -2.86 3.07 -1.95
C ARG A 52 -4.13 2.25 -2.11
N GLY A 53 -5.30 2.90 -2.03
CA GLY A 53 -6.58 2.26 -2.29
C GLY A 53 -6.67 1.73 -3.73
N LEU A 54 -6.23 2.51 -4.70
CA LEU A 54 -6.21 2.15 -6.11
C LEU A 54 -5.24 0.99 -6.33
N ALA A 55 -4.02 1.06 -5.79
CA ALA A 55 -3.05 -0.02 -5.83
C ALA A 55 -3.65 -1.35 -5.33
N ARG A 56 -4.40 -1.34 -4.21
CA ARG A 56 -5.13 -2.53 -3.74
C ARG A 56 -6.17 -3.06 -4.73
N ALA A 57 -6.90 -2.17 -5.40
CA ALA A 57 -7.87 -2.55 -6.42
C ALA A 57 -7.18 -3.15 -7.66
N GLU A 58 -6.06 -2.55 -8.08
CA GLU A 58 -5.21 -3.03 -9.17
C GLU A 58 -4.65 -4.43 -8.88
N LEU A 59 -4.18 -4.68 -7.66
CA LEU A 59 -3.75 -6.02 -7.23
C LEU A 59 -4.88 -7.06 -7.33
N ALA A 60 -6.09 -6.71 -6.87
CA ALA A 60 -7.25 -7.57 -6.97
C ALA A 60 -7.72 -7.81 -8.42
N LEU A 61 -7.32 -6.94 -9.36
CA LEU A 61 -7.56 -7.10 -10.80
C LEU A 61 -6.40 -7.80 -11.52
N GLY A 62 -5.35 -8.22 -10.80
CA GLY A 62 -4.18 -8.87 -11.38
C GLY A 62 -3.29 -7.92 -12.17
N ARG A 63 -3.19 -6.65 -11.74
CA ARG A 63 -2.38 -5.61 -12.38
C ARG A 63 -1.33 -5.03 -11.40
N PRO A 64 -0.41 -5.86 -10.90
CA PRO A 64 0.53 -5.46 -9.86
C PRO A 64 1.56 -4.40 -10.32
N GLU A 65 1.85 -4.30 -11.61
CA GLU A 65 2.78 -3.30 -12.15
C GLU A 65 2.23 -1.88 -12.00
N HIS A 66 0.93 -1.70 -12.28
CA HIS A 66 0.27 -0.40 -12.06
C HIS A 66 0.22 -0.06 -10.56
N ALA A 67 -0.02 -1.05 -9.70
CA ALA A 67 0.06 -0.85 -8.25
C ALA A 67 1.45 -0.38 -7.81
N ALA A 68 2.52 -0.91 -8.41
CA ALA A 68 3.89 -0.51 -8.12
C ALA A 68 4.17 0.95 -8.52
N GLU A 69 3.74 1.38 -9.71
CA GLU A 69 3.87 2.77 -10.19
C GLU A 69 3.22 3.76 -9.20
N LEU A 70 2.00 3.49 -8.76
CA LEU A 70 1.29 4.31 -7.78
C LEU A 70 2.04 4.40 -6.44
N LEU A 71 2.60 3.28 -5.98
CA LEU A 71 3.28 3.22 -4.70
C LEU A 71 4.65 3.89 -4.72
N VAL A 72 5.36 3.84 -5.84
CA VAL A 72 6.59 4.61 -6.08
C VAL A 72 6.33 6.09 -5.84
N GLU A 73 5.28 6.66 -6.43
CA GLU A 73 4.90 8.06 -6.21
C GLU A 73 4.55 8.34 -4.74
N VAL A 74 3.80 7.45 -4.09
CA VAL A 74 3.41 7.58 -2.68
C VAL A 74 4.64 7.55 -1.77
N ILE A 75 5.61 6.68 -2.04
CA ILE A 75 6.85 6.59 -1.27
C ILE A 75 7.69 7.86 -1.44
N ASP A 76 7.81 8.37 -2.68
CA ASP A 76 8.55 9.61 -2.94
C ASP A 76 7.94 10.83 -2.22
N ALA A 77 6.61 10.85 -2.08
CA ALA A 77 5.89 11.89 -1.35
C ALA A 77 5.84 11.68 0.17
N LEU A 78 6.15 10.47 0.66
CA LEU A 78 5.93 10.08 2.05
C LEU A 78 6.56 11.04 3.07
N PRO A 79 7.81 11.55 2.90
CA PRO A 79 8.43 12.45 3.87
C PRO A 79 7.66 13.75 4.15
N VAL A 80 6.78 14.17 3.22
CA VAL A 80 5.98 15.39 3.35
C VAL A 80 4.50 15.11 3.63
N LEU A 81 4.09 13.84 3.70
CA LEU A 81 2.71 13.49 4.07
C LEU A 81 2.46 13.79 5.55
N PRO A 82 1.29 14.30 5.93
CA PRO A 82 0.92 14.39 7.33
C PRO A 82 0.54 13.01 7.88
N MET A 83 0.41 12.92 9.20
CA MET A 83 0.01 11.71 9.92
C MET A 83 0.91 10.51 9.56
N GLN A 84 2.22 10.66 9.79
CA GLN A 84 3.22 9.62 9.49
C GLN A 84 2.91 8.29 10.20
N GLU A 85 2.36 8.37 11.41
CA GLU A 85 1.86 7.23 12.19
C GLU A 85 0.77 6.41 11.48
N ILE A 86 0.18 6.96 10.41
CA ILE A 86 -0.78 6.28 9.53
C ILE A 86 -0.16 6.01 8.15
N ALA A 87 0.50 7.02 7.58
CA ALA A 87 0.94 7.00 6.20
C ALA A 87 2.03 5.95 5.96
N LEU A 88 3.04 5.90 6.84
CA LEU A 88 4.14 4.95 6.77
C LEU A 88 3.66 3.48 6.84
N PRO A 89 2.98 3.03 7.92
CA PRO A 89 2.60 1.62 8.05
C PRO A 89 1.69 1.15 6.90
N ARG A 90 0.74 1.98 6.44
CA ARG A 90 -0.14 1.63 5.31
C ARG A 90 0.61 1.53 3.99
N THR A 91 1.64 2.35 3.80
CA THR A 91 2.48 2.30 2.60
C THR A 91 3.32 1.03 2.59
N LEU A 92 3.91 0.66 3.73
CA LEU A 92 4.65 -0.61 3.86
C LEU A 92 3.75 -1.83 3.63
N ASP A 93 2.54 -1.86 4.21
CA ASP A 93 1.60 -2.97 4.02
C ASP A 93 1.23 -3.18 2.54
N THR A 94 0.92 -2.08 1.85
CA THR A 94 0.50 -2.13 0.44
C THR A 94 1.68 -2.47 -0.46
N THR A 95 2.89 -2.01 -0.11
CA THR A 95 4.12 -2.34 -0.83
C THR A 95 4.47 -3.82 -0.68
N ALA A 96 4.43 -4.36 0.53
CA ALA A 96 4.67 -5.79 0.76
C ALA A 96 3.68 -6.66 -0.05
N SER A 97 2.40 -6.28 -0.07
CA SER A 97 1.38 -6.95 -0.88
C SER A 97 1.68 -6.88 -2.39
N THR A 98 2.15 -5.72 -2.85
CA THR A 98 2.47 -5.48 -4.28
C THR A 98 3.68 -6.30 -4.70
N LEU A 99 4.77 -6.28 -3.92
CA LEU A 99 5.96 -7.09 -4.17
C LEU A 99 5.62 -8.58 -4.19
N ALA A 100 4.75 -9.03 -3.28
CA ALA A 100 4.34 -10.43 -3.24
C ALA A 100 3.56 -10.82 -4.51
N ALA A 101 2.68 -9.93 -5.01
CA ALA A 101 1.95 -10.14 -6.25
C ALA A 101 2.84 -10.08 -7.51
N LEU A 102 3.91 -9.29 -7.48
CA LEU A 102 4.96 -9.28 -8.51
C LEU A 102 5.86 -10.52 -8.46
N GLY A 103 5.76 -11.33 -7.41
CA GLY A 103 6.58 -12.52 -7.20
C GLY A 103 7.94 -12.25 -6.54
N ASP A 104 8.24 -11.01 -6.13
CA ASP A 104 9.43 -10.70 -5.34
C ASP A 104 9.19 -11.01 -3.86
N LEU A 105 9.08 -12.31 -3.57
CA LEU A 105 8.69 -12.81 -2.26
C LEU A 105 9.72 -12.48 -1.16
N GLU A 106 11.00 -12.44 -1.51
CA GLU A 106 12.05 -12.09 -0.55
C GLU A 106 11.92 -10.64 -0.11
N ARG A 107 11.81 -9.70 -1.05
CA ARG A 107 11.62 -8.29 -0.68
C ARG A 107 10.26 -8.03 -0.07
N ALA A 108 9.22 -8.75 -0.49
CA ALA A 108 7.90 -8.69 0.16
C ALA A 108 8.00 -9.07 1.65
N ALA A 109 8.70 -10.17 1.98
CA ALA A 109 8.91 -10.60 3.36
C ALA A 109 9.78 -9.60 4.14
N THR A 110 10.82 -9.03 3.53
CA THR A 110 11.64 -8.00 4.19
C THR A 110 10.85 -6.71 4.47
N VAL A 111 10.05 -6.21 3.52
CA VAL A 111 9.18 -5.04 3.78
C VAL A 111 8.12 -5.37 4.83
N LEU A 112 7.54 -6.57 4.79
CA LEU A 112 6.60 -7.03 5.80
C LEU A 112 7.23 -7.08 7.21
N GLY A 113 8.48 -7.55 7.31
CA GLY A 113 9.24 -7.57 8.57
C GLY A 113 9.28 -6.19 9.22
N ARG A 114 9.60 -5.14 8.44
CA ARG A 114 9.51 -3.76 8.95
C ARG A 114 8.08 -3.36 9.28
N ALA A 115 7.12 -3.66 8.41
CA ALA A 115 5.73 -3.25 8.57
C ALA A 115 5.11 -3.75 9.89
N VAL A 116 5.48 -4.94 10.34
CA VAL A 116 5.03 -5.52 11.63
C VAL A 116 5.56 -4.75 12.83
N GLU A 117 6.80 -4.25 12.76
CA GLU A 117 7.43 -3.50 13.85
C GLU A 117 6.93 -2.06 13.96
N VAL A 118 6.40 -1.48 12.87
CA VAL A 118 5.87 -0.11 12.88
C VAL A 118 4.56 -0.04 13.69
N PRO A 119 4.51 0.74 14.79
CA PRO A 119 3.31 0.90 15.60
C PRO A 119 2.13 1.43 14.79
N PHE A 120 0.94 0.91 15.06
CA PHE A 120 -0.29 1.38 14.44
C PHE A 120 -1.47 1.15 15.38
N GLU A 121 -1.93 2.23 16.02
CA GLU A 121 -2.92 2.18 17.11
C GLU A 121 -4.35 2.51 16.66
N ILE A 122 -4.60 2.46 15.35
CA ILE A 122 -5.91 2.81 14.77
C ILE A 122 -6.65 1.53 14.41
N GLU A 123 -7.86 1.38 14.94
CA GLU A 123 -8.76 0.32 14.52
C GLU A 123 -9.28 0.60 13.10
N THR A 124 -9.11 -0.36 12.19
CA THR A 124 -9.50 -0.24 10.78
C THR A 124 -10.44 -1.37 10.38
N ILE A 125 -11.37 -1.08 9.46
CA ILE A 125 -12.35 -2.05 8.96
C ILE A 125 -11.68 -3.29 8.37
N ARG A 126 -10.54 -3.12 7.69
CA ARG A 126 -9.63 -4.20 7.34
C ARG A 126 -8.43 -4.15 8.29
N PRO A 127 -8.31 -5.08 9.27
CA PRO A 127 -7.16 -5.11 10.17
C PRO A 127 -5.86 -5.35 9.40
N ARG A 128 -4.77 -4.71 9.84
CA ARG A 128 -3.43 -4.92 9.25
C ARG A 128 -3.00 -6.38 9.31
N GLY A 129 -3.34 -7.07 10.41
CA GLY A 129 -3.00 -8.48 10.62
C GLY A 129 -3.48 -9.40 9.48
N THR A 130 -4.66 -9.15 8.90
CA THR A 130 -5.14 -9.92 7.75
C THR A 130 -4.25 -9.75 6.52
N VAL A 131 -3.79 -8.52 6.24
CA VAL A 131 -2.84 -8.24 5.15
C VAL A 131 -1.49 -8.92 5.42
N HIS A 132 -1.02 -8.86 6.67
CA HIS A 132 0.24 -9.46 7.07
C HIS A 132 0.21 -10.98 6.91
N ASP A 133 -0.88 -11.63 7.31
CA ASP A 133 -1.06 -13.08 7.17
C ASP A 133 -1.13 -13.52 5.71
N GLU A 134 -1.78 -12.75 4.83
CA GLU A 134 -1.81 -13.00 3.37
C GLU A 134 -0.41 -12.98 2.77
N VAL A 135 0.38 -11.92 3.05
CA VAL A 135 1.74 -11.79 2.53
C VAL A 135 2.66 -12.86 3.14
N ARG A 136 2.54 -13.12 4.45
CA ARG A 136 3.30 -14.17 5.14
C ARG A 136 3.06 -15.53 4.50
N ALA A 137 1.80 -15.92 4.30
CA ALA A 137 1.46 -17.21 3.73
C ALA A 137 2.05 -17.40 2.33
N LEU A 138 1.96 -16.36 1.48
CA LEU A 138 2.51 -16.42 0.13
C LEU A 138 4.05 -16.48 0.13
N ALA A 139 4.71 -15.63 0.91
CA ALA A 139 6.16 -15.57 0.97
C ALA A 139 6.76 -16.84 1.60
N GLU A 140 6.19 -17.33 2.70
CA GLU A 140 6.64 -18.57 3.35
C GLU A 140 6.47 -19.78 2.43
N SER A 141 5.35 -19.87 1.72
CA SER A 141 5.12 -20.95 0.75
C SER A 141 6.11 -20.93 -0.42
N GLY A 142 6.54 -19.75 -0.87
CA GLY A 142 7.43 -19.63 -2.04
C GLY A 142 8.92 -19.65 -1.71
N LEU A 143 9.33 -19.11 -0.56
CA LEU A 143 10.73 -19.08 -0.12
C LEU A 143 11.14 -20.32 0.69
N GLY A 144 10.19 -20.91 1.40
CA GLY A 144 10.45 -21.89 2.46
C GLY A 144 10.83 -21.24 3.79
N GLY A 145 10.58 -21.96 4.89
CA GLY A 145 10.66 -21.43 6.26
C GLY A 145 11.97 -20.69 6.60
N PRO A 146 13.16 -21.27 6.43
CA PRO A 146 14.41 -20.60 6.80
C PRO A 146 14.67 -19.29 6.06
N ALA A 147 14.42 -19.27 4.75
CA ALA A 147 14.64 -18.08 3.92
C ALA A 147 13.60 -16.99 4.24
N PHE A 148 12.35 -17.39 4.46
CA PHE A 148 11.29 -16.50 4.91
C PHE A 148 11.61 -15.87 6.27
N SER A 149 11.98 -16.66 7.28
CA SER A 149 12.35 -16.15 8.62
C SER A 149 13.51 -15.18 8.55
N ALA A 150 14.56 -15.51 7.79
CA ALA A 150 15.69 -14.60 7.61
C ALA A 150 15.30 -13.28 6.93
N ALA A 151 14.37 -13.30 5.97
CA ALA A 151 13.89 -12.09 5.31
C ALA A 151 13.06 -11.20 6.26
N MET A 152 12.20 -11.80 7.08
CA MET A 152 11.44 -11.11 8.13
C MET A 152 12.36 -10.47 9.18
N GLU A 153 13.37 -11.21 9.65
CA GLU A 153 14.36 -10.71 10.62
C GLU A 153 15.18 -9.54 10.05
N ARG A 154 15.60 -9.64 8.77
CA ARG A 154 16.24 -8.50 8.08
C ARG A 154 15.34 -7.28 8.09
N GLY A 155 14.05 -7.46 7.74
CA GLY A 155 13.06 -6.39 7.72
C GLY A 155 12.85 -5.71 9.07
N ALA A 156 12.71 -6.51 10.12
CA ALA A 156 12.51 -6.02 11.49
C ALA A 156 13.71 -5.18 12.00
N ALA A 157 14.91 -5.47 11.49
CA ALA A 157 16.13 -4.75 11.85
C ALA A 157 16.34 -3.43 11.08
N LEU A 158 15.59 -3.18 10.00
CA LEU A 158 15.67 -1.93 9.25
C LEU A 158 15.05 -0.78 10.06
N ASP A 159 15.60 0.43 9.88
CA ASP A 159 14.86 1.64 10.18
C ASP A 159 13.82 1.97 9.09
N ASP A 160 13.02 3.01 9.33
CA ASP A 160 11.93 3.38 8.42
C ASP A 160 12.45 3.90 7.07
N ASP A 161 13.57 4.64 7.05
CA ASP A 161 14.15 5.21 5.84
C ASP A 161 14.79 4.11 4.97
N GLU A 162 15.51 3.18 5.59
CA GLU A 162 16.10 2.01 4.93
C GLU A 162 15.01 1.12 4.30
N ALA A 163 13.92 0.88 5.02
CA ALA A 163 12.80 0.10 4.51
C ALA A 163 12.10 0.79 3.33
N LEU A 164 11.94 2.11 3.37
CA LEU A 164 11.38 2.88 2.26
C LEU A 164 12.31 2.90 1.05
N ALA A 165 13.62 3.06 1.26
CA ALA A 165 14.59 2.99 0.17
C ALA A 165 14.58 1.62 -0.51
N LEU A 166 14.52 0.53 0.26
CA LEU A 166 14.40 -0.83 -0.26
C LEU A 166 13.09 -1.01 -1.03
N ALA A 167 11.96 -0.61 -0.44
CA ALA A 167 10.64 -0.68 -1.06
C ALA A 167 10.60 0.09 -2.39
N ARG A 168 11.13 1.31 -2.40
CA ARG A 168 11.16 2.19 -3.56
C ARG A 168 12.01 1.64 -4.69
N ALA A 169 13.16 1.06 -4.37
CA ALA A 169 14.03 0.42 -5.36
C ALA A 169 13.41 -0.85 -5.92
N ALA A 170 12.74 -1.65 -5.07
CA ALA A 170 12.10 -2.90 -5.46
C ALA A 170 10.90 -2.70 -6.40
N LEU A 171 10.11 -1.64 -6.19
CA LEU A 171 8.94 -1.34 -7.02
C LEU A 171 9.27 -0.66 -8.35
N ALA A 172 10.49 -0.12 -8.50
CA ALA A 172 10.88 0.64 -9.69
C ALA A 172 11.77 -0.14 -10.67
N GLY A 173 12.19 -1.36 -10.30
CA GLY A 173 13.00 -2.26 -11.13
C GLY A 173 12.14 -3.25 -11.89
#